data_AF-A0AAD7SA53-F1
#
_entry.id   AF-A0AAD7SA53-F1
#
_cell.length_a   1.000
_cell.length_b   1.000
_cell.length_c   1.000
_cell.angle_alpha   90.00
_cell.angle_beta   90.00
_cell.angle_gamma   90.00
#
_symmetry.space_group_name_H-M   'P 1'
#
loop_
_entity.id
_entity.type
_entity.pdbx_description
1 polymer ?
#
loop_
_entity_poly.entity_id
_entity_poly.type
_entity_poly.pdbx_seq_one_letter_code
_entity_poly.pdbx_strand_id
1 'polypeptide(L)'
;MLTVAKHLRVVHQVANAKERDILTKQATGRIDVRKCPCPVPGCHFRGQKLDRHLVGIHIELSQKRRQAYSDRAKKEEAIDQLGKLRASDPAIPMVSQLDLQASEGGSPVPSHQEESEEEDGHCNYPACKRQNHALEKKVSDLEMEFDRLQASL
;
A
#
# COMPACT_ATOMS: atom_id res chain seq x y z
N MET A 1 -10.57 7.53 16.22
CA MET A 1 -9.46 6.94 15.43
C MET A 1 -8.55 8.04 14.92
N LEU A 2 -7.23 7.89 15.03
CA LEU A 2 -6.30 8.82 14.37
C LEU A 2 -6.24 8.45 12.88
N THR A 3 -6.32 9.43 11.99
CA THR A 3 -6.15 9.18 10.54
C THR A 3 -4.72 8.72 10.26
N VAL A 4 -4.51 7.95 9.19
CA VAL A 4 -3.16 7.47 8.77
C VAL A 4 -2.16 8.63 8.73
N ALA A 5 -2.54 9.79 8.19
CA ALA A 5 -1.69 10.98 8.19
C ALA A 5 -1.32 11.45 9.62
N LYS A 6 -2.26 11.51 10.56
CA LYS A 6 -1.95 11.88 11.95
C LYS A 6 -1.05 10.84 12.61
N HIS A 7 -1.28 9.55 12.35
CA HIS A 7 -0.47 8.45 12.85
C HIS A 7 0.98 8.54 12.35
N LEU A 8 1.18 8.70 11.04
CA LEU A 8 2.51 8.86 10.43
C LEU A 8 3.27 10.06 11.01
N ARG A 9 2.58 11.17 11.26
CA ARG A 9 3.20 12.37 11.84
C ARG A 9 3.61 12.16 13.30
N VAL A 10 2.74 11.59 14.14
CA VAL A 10 2.95 11.53 15.59
C VAL A 10 3.80 10.33 16.00
N VAL A 11 3.59 9.18 15.35
CA VAL A 11 4.23 7.92 15.73
C VAL A 11 5.51 7.71 14.95
N HIS A 12 5.47 7.93 13.62
CA HIS A 12 6.61 7.73 12.73
C HIS A 12 7.42 9.00 12.47
N GLN A 13 7.04 10.13 13.09
CA GLN A 13 7.73 11.42 12.94
C GLN A 13 7.89 11.87 11.48
N VAL A 14 6.96 11.48 10.60
CA VAL A 14 6.94 11.91 9.19
C VAL A 14 6.50 13.37 9.13
N ALA A 15 7.46 14.28 9.32
CA ALA A 15 7.24 15.72 9.35
C ALA A 15 6.97 16.28 7.94
N ASN A 16 7.68 15.76 6.92
CA ASN A 16 7.52 16.18 5.54
C ASN A 16 6.09 15.92 5.04
N ALA A 17 5.40 16.99 4.64
CA ALA A 17 4.00 16.91 4.26
C ALA A 17 3.77 16.18 2.93
N LYS A 18 4.69 16.31 1.97
CA LYS A 18 4.61 15.63 0.67
C LYS A 18 4.84 14.13 0.82
N GLU A 19 5.85 13.76 1.59
CA GLU A 19 6.13 12.37 1.94
C GLU A 19 4.92 11.72 2.63
N ARG A 20 4.37 12.40 3.64
CA ARG A 20 3.19 11.92 4.37
C ARG A 20 1.96 11.75 3.48
N ASP A 21 1.76 12.62 2.51
CA ASP A 21 0.68 12.50 1.52
C ASP A 21 0.86 11.25 0.65
N ILE A 22 2.08 11.02 0.12
CA ILE A 22 2.40 9.83 -0.68
C ILE A 22 2.15 8.55 0.14
N LEU A 23 2.69 8.46 1.36
CA LEU A 23 2.50 7.31 2.25
C LEU A 23 1.03 7.09 2.62
N THR A 24 0.27 8.16 2.83
CA THR A 24 -1.17 8.07 3.13
C THR A 24 -1.95 7.54 1.93
N LYS A 25 -1.63 8.00 0.71
CA LYS A 25 -2.23 7.49 -0.52
C LYS A 25 -1.88 6.02 -0.76
N GLN A 26 -0.63 5.62 -0.50
CA GLN A 26 -0.19 4.24 -0.59
C GLN A 26 -0.97 3.35 0.40
N ALA A 27 -1.03 3.73 1.67
CA ALA A 27 -1.73 2.97 2.71
C ALA A 27 -3.25 2.85 2.48
N THR A 28 -3.85 3.79 1.75
CA THR A 28 -5.28 3.79 1.42
C THR A 28 -5.58 3.25 0.02
N GLY A 29 -4.56 2.81 -0.74
CA GLY A 29 -4.71 2.31 -2.10
C GLY A 29 -5.12 3.37 -3.15
N ARG A 30 -4.96 4.66 -2.82
CA ARG A 30 -5.38 5.83 -3.63
C ARG A 30 -4.25 6.45 -4.45
N ILE A 31 -3.19 5.70 -4.73
CA ILE A 31 -2.14 6.13 -5.66
C ILE A 31 -2.70 6.15 -7.08
N ASP A 32 -2.42 7.24 -7.81
CA ASP A 32 -2.85 7.38 -9.19
C ASP A 32 -1.93 6.58 -10.12
N VAL A 33 -2.43 5.45 -10.62
CA VAL A 33 -1.72 4.58 -11.57
C VAL A 33 -2.14 4.76 -13.02
N ARG A 34 -2.86 5.85 -13.34
CA ARG A 34 -3.38 6.05 -14.70
C ARG A 34 -2.30 6.10 -15.77
N LYS A 35 -1.09 6.55 -15.43
CA LYS A 35 0.04 6.69 -16.38
C LYS A 35 1.13 5.64 -16.19
N CYS A 36 0.93 4.69 -15.28
CA CYS A 36 1.93 3.65 -15.00
C CYS A 36 1.98 2.64 -16.14
N PRO A 37 3.17 2.09 -16.45
CA PRO A 37 3.29 0.97 -17.38
C PRO A 37 2.56 -0.26 -16.85
N CYS A 38 2.17 -1.17 -17.74
CA CYS A 38 1.59 -2.44 -17.32
C CYS A 38 2.65 -3.27 -16.56
N PRO A 39 2.34 -3.76 -15.34
CA PRO A 39 3.26 -4.57 -14.53
C PRO A 39 3.27 -6.06 -14.93
N VAL A 40 2.45 -6.46 -15.92
CA VAL A 40 2.42 -7.84 -16.42
C VAL A 40 3.68 -8.10 -17.28
N PRO A 41 4.49 -9.13 -16.98
CA PRO A 41 5.69 -9.44 -17.74
C PRO A 41 5.41 -9.64 -19.24
N GLY A 42 6.24 -9.03 -20.09
CA GLY A 42 6.07 -9.09 -21.55
C GLY A 42 5.00 -8.16 -22.11
N CYS A 43 4.20 -7.51 -21.27
CA CYS A 43 3.26 -6.47 -21.71
C CYS A 43 3.98 -5.12 -21.84
N HIS A 44 3.88 -4.51 -23.02
CA HIS A 44 4.53 -3.22 -23.32
C HIS A 44 3.54 -2.04 -23.25
N PHE A 45 2.36 -2.24 -22.68
CA PHE A 45 1.35 -1.18 -22.58
C PHE A 45 1.87 -0.01 -21.73
N ARG A 46 1.86 1.18 -22.34
CA ARG A 46 2.20 2.47 -21.71
C ARG A 46 1.11 3.45 -22.10
N GLY A 47 0.01 3.45 -21.36
CA GLY A 47 -1.18 4.20 -21.73
C GLY A 47 -2.02 4.59 -20.53
N GLN A 48 -3.11 5.30 -20.81
CA GLN A 48 -4.05 5.71 -19.77
C GLN A 48 -4.93 4.55 -19.32
N LYS A 49 -5.24 4.50 -18.02
CA LYS A 49 -6.23 3.58 -17.40
C LYS A 49 -5.76 2.12 -17.32
N LEU A 50 -4.70 1.89 -16.54
CA LEU A 50 -4.17 0.55 -16.24
C LEU A 50 -5.26 -0.46 -15.82
N ASP A 51 -6.20 -0.06 -14.97
CA ASP A 51 -7.27 -0.97 -14.50
C ASP A 51 -8.12 -1.53 -15.67
N ARG A 52 -8.47 -0.65 -16.62
CA ARG A 52 -9.23 -1.07 -17.82
C ARG A 52 -8.38 -1.96 -18.72
N HIS A 53 -7.10 -1.65 -18.85
CA HIS A 53 -6.17 -2.46 -19.62
C HIS A 53 -6.04 -3.88 -19.04
N LEU A 54 -5.88 -4.02 -17.73
CA LEU A 54 -5.83 -5.32 -17.05
C LEU A 54 -7.13 -6.11 -17.24
N VAL A 55 -8.28 -5.45 -17.25
CA VAL A 55 -9.57 -6.14 -17.46
C VAL A 55 -9.79 -6.55 -18.90
N GLY A 56 -9.42 -5.72 -19.87
CA GLY A 56 -9.75 -5.92 -21.28
C GLY A 56 -8.71 -6.68 -22.10
N ILE A 57 -7.42 -6.59 -21.75
CA ILE A 57 -6.33 -7.25 -22.49
C ILE A 57 -5.89 -8.53 -21.78
N HIS A 58 -5.77 -8.49 -20.45
CA HIS A 58 -5.32 -9.62 -19.66
C HIS A 58 -6.49 -10.49 -19.17
N ILE A 59 -7.28 -10.99 -20.12
CA ILE A 59 -8.46 -11.84 -19.84
C ILE A 59 -8.07 -13.21 -19.29
N GLU A 60 -6.84 -13.65 -19.54
CA GLU A 60 -6.23 -14.86 -18.98
C GLU A 60 -5.96 -14.76 -17.48
N LEU A 61 -5.96 -13.53 -16.92
CA LEU A 61 -5.73 -13.30 -15.51
C LEU A 61 -7.04 -13.36 -14.72
N SER A 62 -7.02 -14.12 -13.63
CA SER A 62 -8.09 -14.08 -12.63
C SER A 62 -8.25 -12.68 -12.03
N GLN A 63 -9.42 -12.36 -11.48
CA GLN A 63 -9.65 -11.10 -10.78
C GLN A 63 -8.62 -10.85 -9.67
N LYS A 64 -8.28 -11.89 -8.88
CA LYS A 64 -7.26 -11.81 -7.83
C LYS A 64 -5.88 -11.43 -8.40
N ARG A 65 -5.49 -12.02 -9.53
CA ARG A 65 -4.21 -11.69 -10.19
C ARG A 65 -4.20 -10.27 -10.76
N ARG A 66 -5.29 -9.82 -11.38
CA ARG A 66 -5.43 -8.44 -11.86
C ARG A 66 -5.33 -7.44 -10.72
N GLN A 67 -5.95 -7.73 -9.58
CA GLN A 67 -5.84 -6.91 -8.38
C GLN A 67 -4.39 -6.85 -7.87
N ALA A 68 -3.71 -7.99 -7.75
CA ALA A 68 -2.31 -8.04 -7.32
C ALA A 68 -1.38 -7.24 -8.24
N TYR A 69 -1.59 -7.29 -9.56
CA TYR A 69 -0.86 -6.44 -10.51
C TYR A 69 -1.17 -4.95 -10.34
N SER A 70 -2.44 -4.57 -10.13
CA SER A 70 -2.79 -3.17 -9.85
C SER A 70 -2.13 -2.66 -8.56
N ASP A 71 -2.14 -3.46 -7.49
CA ASP A 71 -1.53 -3.10 -6.21
C ASP A 71 0.00 -3.02 -6.30
N ARG A 72 0.62 -3.90 -7.10
CA ARG A 72 2.04 -3.81 -7.43
C ARG A 72 2.36 -2.51 -8.15
N ALA A 73 1.59 -2.13 -9.19
CA ALA A 73 1.81 -0.88 -9.90
C ALA A 73 1.65 0.34 -8.98
N LYS A 74 0.69 0.33 -8.04
CA LYS A 74 0.53 1.39 -7.04
C LYS A 74 1.75 1.48 -6.11
N LYS A 75 2.27 0.34 -5.65
CA LYS A 75 3.47 0.27 -4.81
C LYS A 75 4.69 0.82 -5.55
N GLU A 76 4.91 0.39 -6.79
CA GLU A 76 6.02 0.86 -7.63
C GLU A 76 5.92 2.38 -7.90
N GLU A 77 4.72 2.89 -8.19
CA GLU A 77 4.48 4.34 -8.39
C GLU A 77 4.72 5.14 -7.11
N ALA A 78 4.29 4.65 -5.94
CA ALA A 78 4.57 5.32 -4.67
C ALA A 78 6.07 5.37 -4.36
N ILE A 79 6.79 4.28 -4.64
CA ILE A 79 8.26 4.20 -4.51
C ILE A 79 8.92 5.24 -5.43
N ASP A 80 8.52 5.31 -6.70
CA ASP A 80 9.04 6.30 -7.64
C ASP A 80 8.75 7.75 -7.21
N GLN A 81 7.56 8.04 -6.69
CA GLN A 81 7.22 9.36 -6.13
C GLN A 81 8.08 9.73 -4.92
N LEU A 82 8.37 8.77 -4.03
CA LEU A 82 9.28 8.98 -2.91
C LEU A 82 10.71 9.22 -3.39
N GLY A 83 11.18 8.46 -4.39
CA GLY A 83 12.49 8.65 -5.02
C GLY A 83 12.66 10.03 -5.63
N LYS A 84 11.68 10.48 -6.41
CA LYS A 84 11.65 11.84 -6.98
C LYS A 84 11.63 12.91 -5.90
N LEU A 85 10.86 12.71 -4.84
CA LEU A 85 10.81 13.65 -3.71
C LEU A 85 12.19 13.73 -3.02
N ARG A 86 12.85 12.61 -2.76
CA ARG A 86 14.19 12.62 -2.13
C ARG A 86 15.23 13.25 -3.05
N ALA A 87 15.21 12.93 -4.34
CA ALA A 87 16.10 13.51 -5.34
C ALA A 87 15.93 15.03 -5.48
N SER A 88 14.77 15.58 -5.13
CA SER A 88 14.52 17.03 -5.12
C SER A 88 15.14 17.78 -3.93
N ASP A 89 15.86 17.07 -3.04
CA ASP A 89 16.47 17.60 -1.82
C ASP A 89 15.50 18.46 -0.99
N PRO A 90 14.46 17.83 -0.40
CA PRO A 90 13.40 18.56 0.27
C PRO A 90 13.91 19.24 1.53
N ALA A 91 13.54 20.51 1.73
CA ALA A 91 13.95 21.30 2.90
C ALA A 91 13.63 20.65 4.26
N ILE A 92 12.57 19.83 4.33
CA ILE A 92 12.33 18.93 5.46
C ILE A 92 12.77 17.53 5.04
N PRO A 93 13.80 16.95 5.68
CA PRO A 93 14.29 15.62 5.35
C PRO A 93 13.17 14.57 5.40
N MET A 94 13.25 13.61 4.47
CA MET A 94 12.36 12.45 4.47
C MET A 94 12.80 11.43 5.52
N VAL A 95 11.85 10.76 6.16
CA VAL A 95 12.11 9.74 7.19
C VAL A 95 12.01 8.33 6.61
N SER A 96 11.07 8.10 5.70
CA SER A 96 10.91 6.85 4.98
C SER A 96 12.11 6.57 4.08
N GLN A 97 12.40 5.28 3.92
CA GLN A 97 13.49 4.75 3.09
C GLN A 97 12.97 3.72 2.07
N LEU A 98 11.65 3.68 1.84
CA LEU A 98 10.98 2.67 1.01
C LEU A 98 11.55 2.60 -0.41
N ASP A 99 11.98 3.72 -0.95
CA ASP A 99 12.54 3.83 -2.30
C ASP A 99 14.06 3.62 -2.36
N LEU A 100 14.75 3.57 -1.21
CA LEU A 100 16.15 3.11 -1.14
C LEU A 100 16.24 1.57 -1.17
N GLN A 101 15.20 0.88 -0.68
CA GLN A 101 15.13 -0.58 -0.62
C GLN A 101 14.93 -1.24 -1.99
N ALA A 102 14.56 -0.48 -3.03
CA ALA A 102 14.42 -1.00 -4.38
C ALA A 102 15.76 -1.31 -5.08
N SER A 103 16.90 -0.94 -4.47
CA SER A 103 18.24 -1.11 -5.06
C SER A 103 18.90 -2.46 -4.74
N GLU A 104 18.37 -3.26 -3.82
CA GLU A 104 18.94 -4.57 -3.43
C GLU A 104 17.98 -5.71 -3.78
N GLY A 105 17.89 -6.07 -5.06
CA GLY A 105 17.11 -7.24 -5.48
C GLY A 105 16.60 -7.16 -6.90
N GLY A 106 17.48 -7.47 -7.86
CA GLY A 106 17.08 -7.63 -9.25
C GLY A 106 16.03 -8.73 -9.43
N SER A 107 15.01 -8.41 -10.23
CA SER A 107 14.06 -9.31 -10.92
C SER A 107 12.88 -9.88 -10.12
N PRO A 108 11.64 -9.36 -10.30
CA PRO A 108 10.44 -10.09 -9.95
C PRO A 108 10.01 -10.95 -11.14
N VAL A 109 10.54 -12.17 -11.21
CA VAL A 109 9.89 -13.24 -11.97
C VAL A 109 8.68 -13.69 -11.13
N PRO A 110 7.43 -13.66 -11.64
CA PRO A 110 6.35 -14.34 -10.97
C PRO A 110 6.49 -15.83 -11.25
N SER A 111 7.33 -16.52 -10.47
CA SER A 111 7.32 -17.97 -10.40
C SER A 111 5.99 -18.41 -9.80
N HIS A 112 5.39 -19.41 -10.44
CA HIS A 112 4.16 -20.04 -10.02
C HIS A 112 4.29 -20.60 -8.59
N GLN A 113 3.32 -20.25 -7.75
CA GLN A 113 2.94 -20.90 -6.49
C GLN A 113 4.05 -21.07 -5.44
N GLU A 114 3.98 -20.25 -4.39
CA GLU A 114 3.91 -20.72 -3.01
C GLU A 114 3.31 -19.59 -2.17
N GLU A 115 2.45 -19.99 -1.23
CA GLU A 115 1.75 -19.12 -0.29
C GLU A 115 2.80 -18.42 0.57
N SER A 116 3.25 -17.24 0.14
CA SER A 116 4.04 -16.37 1.00
C SER A 116 3.12 -15.90 2.12
N GLU A 117 3.43 -16.37 3.32
CA GLU A 117 2.98 -15.89 4.62
C GLU A 117 2.48 -14.45 4.50
N GLU A 118 1.25 -14.22 4.92
CA GLU A 118 0.68 -12.89 5.06
C GLU A 118 1.73 -12.05 5.79
N GLU A 119 2.41 -11.17 5.07
CA GLU A 119 3.35 -10.23 5.67
C GLU A 119 2.44 -9.27 6.43
N ASP A 120 2.14 -9.69 7.67
CA ASP A 120 1.28 -9.05 8.62
C ASP A 120 1.48 -7.54 8.48
N GLY A 121 0.44 -6.81 8.06
CA GLY A 121 0.45 -5.35 7.89
C GLY A 121 0.68 -4.57 9.20
N HIS A 122 1.26 -5.22 10.19
CA HIS A 122 1.62 -4.76 11.50
C HIS A 122 2.90 -3.92 11.43
N CYS A 123 2.70 -2.63 11.61
CA CYS A 123 3.79 -1.68 11.80
C CYS A 123 4.73 -2.11 12.94
N ASN A 124 6.04 -2.13 12.67
CA ASN A 124 7.06 -2.55 13.62
C ASN A 124 7.33 -1.56 14.77
N TYR A 125 6.69 -0.39 14.77
CA TYR A 125 6.87 0.58 15.85
C TYR A 125 6.09 0.13 17.10
N PRO A 126 6.74 -0.08 18.27
CA PRO A 126 6.07 -0.63 19.46
C PRO A 126 4.88 0.21 19.95
N ALA A 127 4.89 1.52 19.73
CA ALA A 127 3.74 2.37 20.02
C ALA A 127 2.59 2.17 19.01
N CYS A 128 2.90 1.86 17.75
CA CYS A 128 1.90 1.51 16.75
C CYS A 128 1.28 0.13 17.03
N LYS A 129 2.10 -0.88 17.35
CA LYS A 129 1.60 -2.22 17.72
C LYS A 129 0.56 -2.16 18.85
N ARG A 130 0.85 -1.37 19.90
CA ARG A 130 -0.08 -1.15 21.02
C ARG A 130 -1.38 -0.45 20.59
N GLN A 131 -1.30 0.52 19.68
CA GLN A 131 -2.48 1.23 19.18
C GLN A 131 -3.35 0.35 18.27
N ASN A 132 -2.74 -0.46 17.39
CA ASN A 132 -3.46 -1.40 16.52
C ASN A 132 -4.17 -2.48 17.35
N HIS A 133 -3.45 -3.14 18.28
CA HIS A 133 -4.06 -4.12 19.18
C HIS A 133 -5.24 -3.53 19.98
N ALA A 134 -5.12 -2.28 20.43
CA ALA A 134 -6.22 -1.60 21.13
C ALA A 134 -7.41 -1.27 20.21
N LEU A 135 -7.20 -1.08 18.91
CA LEU A 135 -8.27 -0.88 17.93
C LEU A 135 -8.93 -2.20 17.54
N GLU A 136 -8.14 -3.25 17.27
CA GLU A 136 -8.64 -4.60 16.96
C GLU A 136 -9.52 -5.13 18.09
N LYS A 137 -9.09 -4.96 19.35
CA LYS A 137 -9.91 -5.30 20.51
C LYS A 137 -11.25 -4.57 20.50
N LYS A 138 -11.26 -3.27 20.20
CA LYS A 138 -12.50 -2.49 20.12
C LYS A 138 -13.42 -2.93 18.98
N VAL A 139 -12.85 -3.31 17.84
CA VAL A 139 -13.64 -3.85 16.71
C VAL A 139 -14.29 -5.16 17.14
N SER A 140 -13.52 -6.07 17.74
CA SER A 140 -14.04 -7.35 18.26
C SER A 140 -15.12 -7.15 19.33
N ASP A 141 -14.92 -6.23 20.28
CA ASP A 141 -15.91 -5.90 21.31
C ASP A 141 -17.22 -5.38 20.69
N LEU A 142 -17.12 -4.50 19.67
CA LEU A 142 -18.27 -3.95 18.95
C LEU A 142 -19.00 -5.00 18.10
N GLU A 143 -18.28 -5.91 17.45
CA GLU A 143 -18.85 -7.03 16.70
C GLU A 143 -19.66 -7.93 17.64
N MET A 144 -19.13 -8.25 18.82
CA MET A 144 -19.86 -9.01 19.83
C MET A 144 -21.11 -8.30 20.35
N GLU A 145 -21.08 -6.97 20.52
CA GLU A 145 -22.27 -6.20 20.90
C GLU A 145 -23.32 -6.21 19.79
N PHE A 146 -22.90 -6.08 18.54
CA PHE A 146 -23.80 -6.15 17.38
C PHE A 146 -24.51 -7.51 17.30
N ASP A 147 -23.77 -8.61 17.44
CA ASP A 147 -24.33 -9.97 17.42
C ASP A 147 -25.35 -10.19 18.54
N ARG A 148 -25.07 -9.67 19.74
CA ARG A 148 -26.00 -9.75 20.89
C ARG A 148 -27.30 -8.99 20.63
N LEU A 149 -27.21 -7.80 20.04
CA LEU A 149 -28.38 -7.00 19.67
C LEU A 149 -29.20 -7.68 18.57
N GLN A 150 -28.52 -8.28 17.58
CA GLN A 150 -29.19 -9.00 16.49
C GLN A 150 -29.88 -10.29 16.98
N ALA A 151 -29.33 -10.98 17.98
CA ALA A 151 -29.96 -12.15 18.61
C ALA A 151 -31.15 -11.80 19.52
N SER A 152 -31.35 -10.52 19.84
CA SER A 152 -32.42 -10.04 20.71
C SER A 152 -33.62 -9.44 19.94
N LEU A 153 -33.60 -9.51 18.60
CA LEU A 153 -34.67 -9.09 17.68
C LEU A 153 -35.36 -10.31 17.06
#